data_AF-A0A3B0Q9N1-F1
#
_entry.id   AF-A0A3B0Q9N1-F1
#
_cell.length_a   1.000
_cell.length_b   1.000
_cell.length_c   1.000
_cell.angle_alpha   90.00
_cell.angle_beta   90.00
_cell.angle_gamma   90.00
#
_symmetry.space_group_name_H-M   'P 1'
#
loop_
_entity.id
_entity.type
_entity.pdbx_description
1 polymer ?
#
loop_
_entity_poly.entity_id
_entity_poly.type
_entity_poly.pdbx_seq_one_letter_code
_entity_poly.pdbx_strand_id
1 'polypeptide(L)'
;MLIVLISLIFILFISFLAMFIVLENDKRISALVALGILIILISGMMLGFYALLEFSRSRDLIKKSFNGFIEEIMTKNNIGVCIFDTKQQIVW
;
A
#
# COMPACT_ATOMS: atom_id res chain seq x y z
N MET A 1 10.06 -6.56 -4.72
CA MET A 1 9.32 -7.29 -5.78
C MET A 1 8.07 -6.53 -6.24
N LEU A 2 7.14 -6.17 -5.34
CA LEU A 2 5.92 -5.41 -5.70
C LEU A 2 6.21 -4.05 -6.38
N ILE A 3 7.19 -3.29 -5.85
CA ILE A 3 7.58 -1.99 -6.42
C ILE A 3 8.09 -2.16 -7.87
N VAL A 4 8.90 -3.19 -8.13
CA VAL A 4 9.42 -3.50 -9.46
C VAL A 4 8.28 -3.85 -10.43
N LEU A 5 7.29 -4.62 -9.97
CA LEU A 5 6.10 -4.96 -10.75
C LEU A 5 5.26 -3.72 -11.09
N ILE A 6 5.05 -2.82 -10.12
CA ILE A 6 4.33 -1.55 -10.32
C ILE A 6 5.06 -0.68 -11.33
N SER A 7 6.38 -0.54 -11.22
CA SER A 7 7.17 0.24 -12.19
C SER A 7 7.10 -0.32 -13.60
N LEU A 8 7.08 -1.65 -13.75
CA LEU A 8 6.99 -2.31 -15.06
C LEU A 8 5.61 -2.08 -15.71
N ILE A 9 4.54 -2.21 -14.94
CA ILE A 9 3.16 -1.94 -15.39
C ILE A 9 3.01 -0.47 -15.80
N PHE A 10 3.64 0.45 -15.07
CA PHE A 10 3.60 1.87 -15.39
C PHE A 10 4.34 2.20 -16.69
N ILE A 11 5.50 1.58 -16.92
CA ILE A 11 6.24 1.73 -18.20
C ILE A 11 5.40 1.19 -19.37
N LEU A 12 4.76 0.02 -19.19
CA LEU A 12 3.84 -0.54 -20.18
C LEU A 12 2.63 0.36 -20.45
N PHE A 13 2.08 0.99 -19.42
CA PHE A 13 0.97 1.94 -19.59
C PHE A 13 1.39 3.12 -20.49
N ILE A 14 2.55 3.71 -20.20
CA ILE A 14 3.10 4.84 -20.96
C ILE A 14 3.37 4.43 -22.41
N SER A 15 3.94 3.24 -22.64
CA SER A 15 4.23 2.78 -24.01
C SER A 15 2.96 2.55 -24.82
N PHE A 16 1.91 1.98 -24.23
CA PHE A 16 0.61 1.81 -24.88
C PHE A 16 -0.09 3.15 -25.15
N LEU A 17 0.01 4.12 -24.24
CA LEU A 17 -0.49 5.49 -24.46
C LEU A 17 0.25 6.18 -25.61
N ALA A 18 1.58 6.10 -25.64
CA ALA A 18 2.38 6.67 -26.72
C ALA A 18 2.02 6.00 -28.06
N MET A 19 1.87 4.68 -28.08
CA MET A 19 1.45 3.92 -29.26
C MET A 19 0.04 4.33 -29.73
N PHE A 20 -0.89 4.58 -28.81
CA PHE A 20 -2.23 5.05 -29.12
C PHE A 20 -2.25 6.44 -29.78
N ILE A 21 -1.37 7.34 -29.34
CA ILE A 21 -1.28 8.71 -29.88
C ILE A 21 -0.59 8.73 -31.25
N VAL A 22 0.43 7.90 -31.45
CA VAL A 22 1.26 7.90 -32.67
C VAL A 22 0.61 7.12 -33.82
N LEU A 23 -0.18 6.10 -33.53
CA LEU A 23 -0.85 5.30 -34.56
C LEU A 23 -2.13 5.98 -35.03
N GLU A 24 -1.99 6.86 -36.02
CA GLU A 24 -3.11 7.29 -36.85
C GLU A 24 -3.46 6.23 -37.91
N ASN A 25 -4.76 6.06 -38.16
CA ASN A 25 -5.41 5.39 -39.31
C ASN A 25 -5.97 3.97 -39.21
N ASP A 26 -5.49 3.04 -38.36
CA ASP A 26 -6.10 1.70 -38.32
C ASP A 26 -7.00 1.49 -37.10
N LYS A 27 -8.32 1.53 -37.33
CA LYS A 27 -9.36 1.28 -36.32
C LYS A 27 -9.14 -0.03 -35.56
N ARG A 28 -8.62 -1.09 -36.20
CA ARG A 28 -8.37 -2.39 -35.55
C ARG A 28 -7.20 -2.31 -34.60
N ILE A 29 -6.14 -1.60 -34.98
CA ILE A 29 -4.95 -1.41 -34.15
C ILE A 29 -5.28 -0.51 -32.96
N SER A 30 -5.99 0.60 -33.17
CA SER A 30 -6.44 1.47 -32.08
C SER A 30 -7.34 0.73 -31.08
N ALA A 31 -8.22 -0.16 -31.55
CA ALA A 31 -9.06 -0.99 -30.68
C ALA A 31 -8.24 -1.98 -29.83
N LEU A 32 -7.22 -2.62 -30.41
CA LEU A 32 -6.31 -3.50 -29.68
C LEU A 32 -5.48 -2.75 -28.63
N VAL A 33 -4.97 -1.57 -28.97
CA VAL A 33 -4.22 -0.73 -28.03
C VAL A 33 -5.13 -0.26 -26.89
N ALA A 34 -6.37 0.15 -27.19
CA ALA A 34 -7.36 0.53 -26.18
C ALA A 34 -7.68 -0.62 -25.22
N LEU A 35 -7.82 -1.85 -25.72
CA LEU A 35 -7.98 -3.05 -24.88
C LEU A 35 -6.76 -3.27 -23.97
N GLY A 36 -5.54 -3.10 -24.48
CA GLY A 36 -4.31 -3.20 -23.68
C GLY A 36 -4.27 -2.17 -22.55
N ILE A 37 -4.63 -0.92 -22.84
CA ILE A 37 -4.75 0.15 -21.83
C ILE A 37 -5.78 -0.25 -20.74
N LEU A 38 -6.92 -0.80 -21.14
CA LEU A 38 -7.98 -1.22 -20.23
C LEU A 38 -7.52 -2.36 -19.29
N ILE A 39 -6.81 -3.35 -19.83
CA ILE A 39 -6.23 -4.46 -19.04
C ILE A 39 -5.20 -3.92 -18.02
N ILE A 40 -4.36 -2.98 -18.43
CA ILE A 40 -3.36 -2.35 -17.55
C ILE A 40 -4.05 -1.58 -16.42
N LEU A 41 -5.13 -0.84 -16.72
CA LEU A 41 -5.91 -0.12 -15.71
C LEU A 41 -6.56 -1.07 -14.69
N ILE A 42 -7.18 -2.17 -15.15
CA ILE A 42 -7.75 -3.20 -14.26
C ILE A 42 -6.67 -3.79 -13.35
N SER A 43 -5.51 -4.12 -13.93
CA SER A 43 -4.38 -4.68 -13.19
C SER A 43 -3.86 -3.71 -12.14
N GLY A 44 -3.76 -2.41 -12.49
CA GLY A 44 -3.39 -1.35 -11.56
C GLY A 44 -4.38 -1.19 -10.41
N MET A 45 -5.67 -1.28 -10.71
CA MET A 45 -6.73 -1.19 -9.70
C MET A 45 -6.68 -2.36 -8.70
N MET A 46 -6.43 -3.59 -9.18
CA MET A 46 -6.24 -4.76 -8.32
C MET A 46 -5.02 -4.62 -7.41
N LEU A 47 -3.89 -4.15 -7.94
CA LEU A 47 -2.68 -3.92 -7.15
C LEU A 47 -2.88 -2.82 -6.11
N GLY A 48 -3.58 -1.75 -6.45
CA GLY A 48 -3.95 -0.69 -5.51
C GLY A 48 -4.82 -1.20 -4.37
N PHE A 49 -5.83 -2.02 -4.70
CA PHE A 49 -6.67 -2.66 -3.70
C PHE A 49 -5.88 -3.59 -2.76
N TYR A 50 -4.98 -4.41 -3.33
CA TYR A 50 -4.09 -5.28 -2.54
C TYR A 50 -3.18 -4.47 -1.60
N ALA A 51 -2.61 -3.36 -2.09
CA ALA A 51 -1.76 -2.49 -1.27
C ALA A 51 -2.53 -1.87 -0.10
N LEU A 52 -3.78 -1.45 -0.32
CA LEU A 52 -4.64 -0.93 0.75
C LEU A 52 -4.98 -2.01 1.79
N LEU A 53 -5.26 -3.24 1.35
CA LEU A 53 -5.51 -4.35 2.25
C LEU A 53 -4.30 -4.67 3.12
N GLU A 54 -3.10 -4.79 2.55
CA GLU A 54 -1.90 -5.05 3.35
C GLU A 54 -1.56 -3.88 4.27
N PHE A 55 -1.75 -2.65 3.81
CA PHE A 55 -1.60 -1.48 4.67
C PHE A 55 -2.55 -1.52 5.87
N SER A 56 -3.83 -1.82 5.65
CA SER A 56 -4.82 -1.97 6.73
C SER A 56 -4.42 -3.10 7.68
N ARG A 57 -4.03 -4.26 7.15
CA ARG A 57 -3.61 -5.41 7.94
C ARG A 57 -2.40 -5.10 8.82
N SER A 58 -1.42 -4.37 8.28
CA SER A 58 -0.24 -3.94 9.05
C SER A 58 -0.62 -3.08 10.25
N ARG A 59 -1.58 -2.17 10.11
CA ARG A 59 -2.04 -1.31 11.20
C ARG A 59 -2.85 -2.07 12.25
N ASP A 60 -3.69 -3.01 11.83
CA ASP A 60 -4.41 -3.86 12.77
C ASP A 60 -3.47 -4.78 13.56
N LEU A 61 -2.43 -5.30 12.92
CA LEU A 61 -1.38 -6.07 13.60
C LEU A 61 -0.60 -5.22 14.61
N ILE A 62 -0.32 -3.95 14.29
CA ILE A 62 0.31 -3.00 15.21
C ILE A 62 -0.61 -2.70 16.40
N LYS A 63 -1.91 -2.49 16.18
CA LYS A 63 -2.89 -2.27 17.26
C LYS A 63 -3.06 -3.48 18.17
N LYS A 64 -2.99 -4.69 17.61
CA LYS A 64 -3.03 -5.96 18.37
C LYS A 64 -1.67 -6.39 18.89
N SER A 65 -0.63 -5.59 18.70
CA SER A 65 0.69 -5.90 19.26
C SER A 65 0.61 -5.89 20.78
N PHE A 66 1.50 -6.65 21.42
CA PHE A 66 1.57 -6.77 22.88
C PHE A 66 1.61 -5.40 23.58
N ASN A 67 2.29 -4.42 22.99
CA ASN A 67 2.31 -3.05 23.50
C ASN A 67 0.93 -2.40 23.49
N GLY A 68 0.17 -2.54 22.39
CA GLY A 68 -1.20 -2.01 22.32
C GLY A 68 -2.14 -2.67 23.33
N PHE A 69 -1.97 -3.98 23.56
CA PHE A 69 -2.72 -4.71 24.59
C PHE A 69 -2.39 -4.25 26.01
N ILE A 70 -1.10 -4.08 26.33
CA ILE A 70 -0.64 -3.60 27.64
C ILE A 70 -1.10 -2.15 27.87
N GLU A 71 -1.01 -1.29 26.85
CA GLU A 71 -1.51 0.09 26.90
C GLU A 71 -3.03 0.13 27.15
N GLU A 72 -3.82 -0.72 26.47
CA GLU A 72 -5.27 -0.80 26.67
C GLU A 72 -5.65 -1.27 28.09
N ILE A 73 -4.93 -2.27 28.63
CA ILE A 73 -5.11 -2.73 30.02
C ILE A 73 -4.72 -1.63 31.01
N MET A 74 -3.59 -0.95 30.80
CA MET A 74 -3.14 0.12 31.69
C MET A 74 -4.16 1.27 31.73
N THR A 75 -4.66 1.68 30.56
CA THR A 75 -5.62 2.77 30.44
C THR A 75 -6.97 2.40 31.05
N LYS A 76 -7.48 1.18 30.82
CA LYS A 76 -8.77 0.73 31.39
C LYS A 76 -8.74 0.55 32.90
N ASN A 77 -7.59 0.20 33.47
CA ASN A 77 -7.45 -0.07 34.90
C ASN A 77 -6.81 1.10 35.68
N ASN A 78 -6.57 2.26 35.04
CA ASN A 78 -5.86 3.39 35.63
C ASN A 78 -4.49 3.02 36.24
N ILE A 79 -3.79 2.07 35.61
CA ILE A 79 -2.46 1.64 36.03
C ILE A 79 -1.45 2.59 35.37
N GLY A 80 -0.76 3.39 36.19
CA GLY A 80 0.41 4.15 35.76
C GLY A 80 1.70 3.36 36.02
N VAL A 81 2.63 3.40 35.07
CA VAL A 81 3.98 2.84 35.25
C VAL A 81 4.92 4.02 35.46
N CYS A 82 5.80 3.90 36.46
CA CYS A 82 6.87 4.85 36.71
C CYS A 82 8.20 4.08 36.64
N ILE A 83 9.01 4.37 35.63
CA ILE A 83 10.30 3.76 35.37
C ILE A 83 11.36 4.63 36.04
N PHE A 84 12.14 4.00 36.92
CA PHE A 84 13.26 4.63 37.58
C PHE A 84 14.59 4.13 36.99
N ASP A 85 15.58 5.00 36.91
CA ASP A 85 16.97 4.59 36.69
C ASP A 85 17.50 3.86 37.93
N THR A 86 18.60 3.13 37.79
CA THR A 86 19.44 2.56 38.86
C THR A 86 19.76 3.54 40.00
N LYS A 87 19.70 4.86 39.74
CA LYS A 87 19.85 5.94 40.72
C LYS A 87 18.54 6.43 41.34
N GLN A 88 17.43 5.70 41.15
CA GLN A 88 16.09 6.04 41.62
C GLN A 88 15.54 7.38 41.09
N GLN A 89 16.04 7.85 39.95
CA GLN A 89 15.50 9.03 39.27
C GLN A 89 14.39 8.60 38.32
N ILE A 90 13.27 9.33 38.29
CA ILE A 90 12.16 9.07 37.37
C ILE A 90 12.64 9.35 35.93
N VAL A 91 12.51 8.35 35.07
CA VAL A 91 12.88 8.40 33.64
C VAL A 91 11.64 8.44 32.75
N TRP A 92 10.56 7.74 33.12
CA TRP A 92 9.30 7.71 32.39
C TRP A 92 8.13 7.44 33.34
#